data_AF-A0A0X8X4S1-F1
#
_entry.id   AF-A0A0X8X4S1-F1
#
_cell.length_a   1.000
_cell.length_b   1.000
_cell.length_c   1.000
_cell.angle_alpha   90.00
_cell.angle_beta   90.00
_cell.angle_gamma   90.00
#
_symmetry.space_group_name_H-M   'P 1'
#
loop_
_entity.id
_entity.type
_entity.pdbx_description
1 polymer ?
#
loop_
_entity_poly.entity_id
_entity_poly.type
_entity_poly.pdbx_seq_one_letter_code
_entity_poly.pdbx_strand_id
1 'polypeptide(L)'
;MTHTSFNNVLLGDKVELFDQLCCINNNTPLIISEIFEEIRNYDSSMFSFWEEAGLQSKIITYLLHYTIPFYELLESEGKNNVGLLTTQLLSCLAWRTFDNCIDGHESNKVAHLNSIQTCMHLIDYAQFKNLNSTISQVKGHYNVMLEQAIQEAINPIELDHIWKRCSIFLYAPETFATLNETNITTYKNFINYTGLAHDLTDLVSDISGGAISLPIFWMREANEYNWINVKVMKSVYQKARDSVKHVEDYFRQNDIEHKFPMLNHLLKQSSSILNS
;
A
#
# COMPACT_ATOMS: atom_id res chain seq x y z
N MET A 1 22.35 -18.90 11.04
CA MET A 1 21.21 -18.26 11.74
C MET A 1 19.95 -18.74 11.04
N THR A 2 19.03 -19.36 11.77
CA THR A 2 17.82 -19.98 11.21
C THR A 2 16.82 -18.91 10.79
N HIS A 3 16.22 -19.04 9.59
CA HIS A 3 15.21 -18.13 9.01
C HIS A 3 14.09 -17.69 9.97
N THR A 4 13.83 -18.46 11.02
CA THR A 4 12.83 -18.22 12.06
C THR A 4 13.07 -16.96 12.91
N SER A 5 14.32 -16.53 13.14
CA SER A 5 14.57 -15.35 14.01
C SER A 5 14.45 -14.01 13.28
N PHE A 6 14.67 -13.98 11.97
CA PHE A 6 14.51 -12.76 11.15
C PHE A 6 13.02 -12.42 10.94
N ASN A 7 12.17 -13.46 10.82
CA ASN A 7 10.73 -13.28 10.66
C ASN A 7 10.05 -12.72 11.92
N ASN A 8 10.41 -13.19 13.13
CA ASN A 8 9.73 -12.71 14.35
C ASN A 8 10.05 -11.25 14.72
N VAL A 9 11.23 -10.73 14.35
CA VAL A 9 11.60 -9.33 14.60
C VAL A 9 10.92 -8.39 13.61
N LEU A 10 10.77 -8.80 12.35
CA LEU A 10 10.10 -7.99 11.33
C LEU A 10 8.58 -7.98 11.47
N LEU A 11 7.96 -9.10 11.89
CA LEU A 11 6.51 -9.22 11.95
C LEU A 11 5.87 -8.31 13.01
N GLY A 12 6.54 -8.06 14.15
CA GLY A 12 6.06 -7.11 15.16
C GLY A 12 4.62 -7.35 15.61
N ASP A 13 3.78 -6.32 15.50
CA ASP A 13 2.34 -6.37 15.80
C ASP A 13 1.51 -7.09 14.72
N LYS A 14 2.11 -7.48 13.58
CA LYS A 14 1.45 -8.11 12.44
C LYS A 14 1.52 -9.64 12.43
N VAL A 15 2.04 -10.27 13.49
CA VAL A 15 2.11 -11.75 13.60
C VAL A 15 0.73 -12.38 13.41
N GLU A 16 -0.30 -11.84 14.05
CA GLU A 16 -1.66 -12.38 13.93
C GLU A 16 -2.18 -12.33 12.49
N LEU A 17 -1.99 -11.22 11.79
CA LEU A 17 -2.40 -11.10 10.39
C LEU A 17 -1.61 -12.07 9.51
N PHE A 18 -0.29 -12.19 9.73
CA PHE A 18 0.53 -13.14 9.00
C PHE A 18 0.03 -14.58 9.16
N ASP A 19 -0.26 -15.01 10.40
CA ASP A 19 -0.78 -16.35 10.68
C ASP A 19 -2.12 -16.60 9.98
N GLN A 20 -3.03 -15.60 10.01
CA GLN A 20 -4.32 -15.67 9.32
C GLN A 20 -4.15 -15.83 7.80
N LEU A 21 -3.25 -15.07 7.17
CA LEU A 21 -2.96 -15.20 5.74
C LEU A 21 -2.29 -16.53 5.39
N CYS A 22 -1.48 -17.10 6.30
CA CYS A 22 -0.91 -18.44 6.15
C CYS A 22 -1.97 -19.56 6.24
N CYS A 23 -3.00 -19.37 7.07
CA CYS A 23 -4.13 -20.29 7.11
C CYS A 23 -4.97 -20.26 5.83
N ILE A 24 -5.05 -19.11 5.16
CA ILE A 24 -5.74 -18.97 3.87
C ILE A 24 -4.90 -19.58 2.74
N ASN A 25 -3.60 -19.31 2.71
CA ASN A 25 -2.66 -19.88 1.74
C ASN A 25 -1.35 -20.27 2.42
N ASN A 26 -1.05 -21.56 2.41
CA ASN A 26 0.13 -22.13 3.04
C ASN A 26 1.44 -21.76 2.33
N ASN A 27 1.39 -21.20 1.11
CA ASN A 27 2.56 -20.72 0.38
C ASN A 27 2.98 -19.29 0.78
N THR A 28 2.17 -18.55 1.56
CA THR A 28 2.49 -17.17 1.99
C THR A 28 3.92 -17.03 2.54
N PRO A 29 4.43 -17.89 3.45
CA PRO A 29 5.80 -17.78 3.95
C PRO A 29 6.87 -17.99 2.87
N LEU A 30 6.62 -18.93 1.94
CA LEU A 30 7.55 -19.22 0.84
C LEU A 30 7.64 -18.01 -0.09
N ILE A 31 6.51 -17.43 -0.48
CA ILE A 31 6.43 -16.28 -1.37
C ILE A 31 7.16 -15.07 -0.79
N ILE A 32 6.96 -14.78 0.50
CA ILE A 32 7.69 -13.71 1.18
C ILE A 32 9.19 -13.97 1.17
N SER A 33 9.61 -15.22 1.42
CA SER A 33 11.02 -15.59 1.36
C SER A 33 11.61 -15.41 -0.03
N GLU A 34 10.86 -15.76 -1.09
CA GLU A 34 11.29 -15.60 -2.47
C GLU A 34 11.41 -14.13 -2.86
N ILE A 35 10.46 -13.27 -2.45
CA ILE A 35 10.54 -11.81 -2.65
C ILE A 35 11.79 -11.23 -1.97
N PHE A 36 12.07 -11.62 -0.73
CA PHE A 36 13.27 -11.15 -0.03
C PHE A 36 14.56 -11.63 -0.67
N GLU A 37 14.60 -12.88 -1.13
CA GLU A 37 15.77 -13.41 -1.81
C GLU A 37 15.99 -12.72 -3.17
N GLU A 38 14.91 -12.45 -3.90
CA GLU A 38 14.92 -11.67 -5.13
C GLU A 38 15.50 -10.26 -4.91
N ILE A 39 15.09 -9.58 -3.83
CA ILE A 39 15.63 -8.26 -3.45
C ILE A 39 17.12 -8.35 -3.14
N ARG A 40 17.56 -9.36 -2.37
CA ARG A 40 18.99 -9.56 -2.05
C ARG A 40 19.83 -9.83 -3.29
N ASN A 41 19.29 -10.60 -4.23
CA ASN A 41 19.95 -10.93 -5.49
C ASN A 41 20.07 -9.72 -6.42
N TYR A 42 19.10 -8.81 -6.38
CA TYR A 42 19.18 -7.53 -7.08
C TYR A 42 20.20 -6.60 -6.42
N ASP A 43 20.02 -6.30 -5.12
CA ASP A 43 20.91 -5.44 -4.35
C ASP A 43 20.82 -5.80 -2.85
N SER A 44 21.89 -6.43 -2.35
CA SER A 44 22.00 -6.86 -0.95
C SER A 44 21.96 -5.71 0.07
N SER A 45 22.22 -4.47 -0.35
CA SER A 45 22.21 -3.28 0.52
C SER A 45 20.82 -2.67 0.73
N MET A 46 19.80 -3.11 -0.01
CA MET A 46 18.44 -2.58 0.06
C MET A 46 17.83 -2.60 1.46
N PHE A 47 18.05 -3.69 2.20
CA PHE A 47 17.49 -3.81 3.56
C PHE A 47 18.13 -2.82 4.53
N SER A 48 19.44 -2.57 4.40
CA SER A 48 20.14 -1.57 5.20
C SER A 48 19.67 -0.16 4.85
N PHE A 49 19.50 0.13 3.57
CA PHE A 49 18.90 1.40 3.12
C PHE A 49 17.50 1.61 3.72
N TRP A 50 16.63 0.60 3.69
CA TRP A 50 15.29 0.70 4.28
C TRP A 50 15.28 0.83 5.79
N GLU A 51 16.24 0.21 6.48
CA GLU A 51 16.42 0.39 7.92
C GLU A 51 16.84 1.83 8.24
N GLU A 52 17.84 2.37 7.53
CA GLU A 52 18.31 3.75 7.67
C GLU A 52 17.23 4.79 7.32
N ALA A 53 16.37 4.48 6.34
CA ALA A 53 15.23 5.31 5.94
C ALA A 53 13.98 5.11 6.82
N GLY A 54 14.04 4.30 7.87
CA GLY A 54 12.92 4.07 8.80
C GLY A 54 11.73 3.32 8.18
N LEU A 55 11.93 2.58 7.09
CA LEU A 55 10.89 1.87 6.34
C LEU A 55 10.66 0.42 6.81
N GLN A 56 11.49 -0.09 7.72
CA GLN A 56 11.51 -1.51 8.11
C GLN A 56 10.14 -2.04 8.56
N SER A 57 9.40 -1.30 9.39
CA SER A 57 8.05 -1.69 9.85
C SER A 57 6.99 -1.63 8.74
N LYS A 58 7.23 -0.81 7.71
CA LYS A 58 6.32 -0.67 6.56
C LYS A 58 6.49 -1.78 5.54
N ILE A 59 7.66 -2.43 5.45
CA ILE A 59 7.90 -3.57 4.56
C ILE A 59 6.86 -4.68 4.81
N ILE A 60 6.72 -5.13 6.06
CA ILE A 60 5.77 -6.19 6.40
C ILE A 60 4.32 -5.72 6.19
N THR A 61 4.02 -4.48 6.56
CA THR A 61 2.69 -3.90 6.33
C THR A 61 2.33 -3.98 4.84
N TYR A 62 3.22 -3.53 3.95
CA TYR A 62 2.98 -3.55 2.51
C TYR A 62 2.94 -4.96 1.92
N LEU A 63 3.78 -5.86 2.41
CA LEU A 63 3.73 -7.27 2.03
C LEU A 63 2.36 -7.88 2.31
N LEU A 64 1.90 -7.79 3.56
CA LEU A 64 0.68 -8.48 3.99
C LEU A 64 -0.59 -7.83 3.42
N HIS A 65 -0.62 -6.50 3.25
CA HIS A 65 -1.83 -5.80 2.83
C HIS A 65 -1.96 -5.57 1.33
N TYR A 66 -0.85 -5.57 0.57
CA TYR A 66 -0.89 -5.21 -0.85
C TYR A 66 -0.15 -6.24 -1.72
N THR A 67 1.05 -6.68 -1.35
CA THR A 67 1.81 -7.60 -2.20
C THR A 67 1.25 -9.03 -2.20
N ILE A 68 0.93 -9.59 -1.04
CA ILE A 68 0.38 -10.96 -0.93
C ILE A 68 -1.05 -11.06 -1.50
N PRO A 69 -1.95 -10.09 -1.30
CA PRO A 69 -3.24 -10.09 -1.99
C PRO A 69 -3.12 -9.92 -3.51
N PHE A 70 -2.09 -9.20 -3.98
CA PHE A 70 -1.78 -9.14 -5.41
C PHE A 70 -1.33 -10.50 -5.97
N TYR A 71 -0.58 -11.28 -5.20
CA TYR A 71 -0.22 -12.65 -5.58
C TYR A 71 -1.46 -13.53 -5.83
N GLU A 72 -2.48 -13.42 -4.98
CA GLU A 72 -3.73 -14.20 -5.15
C GLU A 72 -4.40 -13.94 -6.51
N LEU A 73 -4.36 -12.69 -6.99
CA LEU A 73 -4.86 -12.32 -8.31
C LEU A 73 -3.98 -12.88 -9.44
N LEU A 74 -2.66 -12.82 -9.30
CA LEU A 74 -1.71 -13.38 -10.26
C LEU A 74 -1.87 -14.91 -10.38
N GLU A 75 -2.10 -15.58 -9.25
CA GLU A 75 -2.27 -17.03 -9.18
C GLU A 75 -3.51 -17.49 -9.96
N SER A 76 -4.60 -16.74 -9.84
CA SER A 76 -5.84 -17.02 -10.60
C SER A 76 -5.64 -16.99 -12.12
N GLU A 77 -4.60 -16.30 -12.61
CA GLU A 77 -4.24 -16.21 -14.02
C GLU A 77 -3.04 -17.11 -14.41
N GLY A 78 -2.48 -17.87 -13.47
CA GLY A 78 -1.27 -18.67 -13.70
C GLY A 78 0.00 -17.83 -13.90
N LYS A 79 0.02 -16.59 -13.40
CA LYS A 79 1.09 -15.60 -13.61
C LYS A 79 1.94 -15.34 -12.35
N ASN A 80 2.13 -16.37 -11.54
CA ASN A 80 2.92 -16.29 -10.30
C ASN A 80 4.39 -16.00 -10.61
N ASN A 81 4.75 -14.72 -10.59
CA ASN A 81 6.08 -14.22 -10.88
C ASN A 81 6.56 -13.36 -9.71
N VAL A 82 7.56 -13.87 -8.99
CA VAL A 82 8.19 -13.19 -7.84
C VAL A 82 8.71 -11.81 -8.21
N GLY A 83 9.15 -11.62 -9.45
CA GLY A 83 9.57 -10.31 -9.95
C GLY A 83 8.44 -9.28 -9.93
N LEU A 84 7.22 -9.68 -10.30
CA LEU A 84 6.05 -8.79 -10.25
C LEU A 84 5.67 -8.40 -8.81
N LEU A 85 5.72 -9.36 -7.89
CA LEU A 85 5.46 -9.11 -6.48
C LEU A 85 6.53 -8.21 -5.86
N THR A 86 7.79 -8.41 -6.25
CA THR A 86 8.90 -7.56 -5.83
C THR A 86 8.71 -6.14 -6.35
N THR A 87 8.34 -5.97 -7.62
CA THR A 87 7.99 -4.65 -8.18
C THR A 87 6.82 -4.00 -7.44
N GLN A 88 5.79 -4.77 -7.07
CA GLN A 88 4.68 -4.25 -6.27
C GLN A 88 5.18 -3.72 -4.91
N LEU A 89 5.99 -4.49 -4.19
CA LEU A 89 6.55 -4.07 -2.91
C LEU A 89 7.41 -2.81 -3.04
N LEU A 90 8.30 -2.77 -4.06
CA LEU A 90 9.13 -1.60 -4.34
C LEU A 90 8.29 -0.36 -4.66
N SER A 91 7.19 -0.52 -5.39
CA SER A 91 6.25 0.57 -5.70
C SER A 91 5.55 1.09 -4.43
N CYS A 92 5.10 0.19 -3.54
CA CYS A 92 4.54 0.57 -2.24
C CYS A 92 5.53 1.37 -1.38
N LEU A 93 6.79 0.94 -1.34
CA LEU A 93 7.84 1.60 -0.55
C LEU A 93 8.24 2.95 -1.16
N ALA A 94 8.30 3.05 -2.49
CA ALA A 94 8.48 4.31 -3.20
C ALA A 94 7.38 5.31 -2.83
N TRP A 95 6.12 4.89 -2.84
CA TRP A 95 5.01 5.73 -2.38
C TRP A 95 5.19 6.20 -0.94
N ARG A 96 5.55 5.31 0.00
CA ARG A 96 5.72 5.70 1.40
C ARG A 96 6.78 6.77 1.60
N THR A 97 7.86 6.72 0.83
CA THR A 97 8.89 7.76 0.90
C THR A 97 8.40 9.12 0.39
N PHE A 98 7.48 9.16 -0.57
CA PHE A 98 6.78 10.37 -0.97
C PHE A 98 5.82 10.85 0.11
N ASP A 99 5.01 9.95 0.66
CA ASP A 99 4.05 10.23 1.74
C ASP A 99 4.75 10.87 2.95
N ASN A 100 5.90 10.31 3.36
CA ASN A 100 6.76 10.90 4.40
C ASN A 100 7.23 12.34 4.09
N CYS A 101 7.44 12.68 2.81
CA CYS A 101 7.81 14.04 2.40
C CYS A 101 6.63 15.02 2.54
N ILE A 102 5.41 14.55 2.27
CA ILE A 102 4.18 15.36 2.34
C ILE A 102 3.79 15.59 3.79
N ASP A 103 3.84 14.55 4.62
CA ASP A 103 3.38 14.56 6.02
C ASP A 103 4.33 15.33 6.97
N GLY A 104 5.53 15.72 6.50
CA GLY A 104 6.47 16.55 7.25
C GLY A 104 7.19 15.85 8.41
N HIS A 105 7.29 14.51 8.37
CA HIS A 105 7.86 13.69 9.45
C HIS A 105 9.40 13.83 9.64
N GLU A 106 10.12 14.32 8.65
CA GLU A 106 11.58 14.51 8.69
C GLU A 106 11.96 15.91 8.20
N SER A 107 13.21 16.34 8.45
CA SER A 107 13.72 17.52 7.76
C SER A 107 13.60 17.31 6.25
N ASN A 108 12.88 18.19 5.53
CA ASN A 108 12.52 18.03 4.11
C ASN A 108 13.64 17.44 3.23
N LYS A 109 14.90 17.78 3.48
CA LYS A 109 16.04 17.32 2.70
C LYS A 109 16.31 15.80 2.74
N VAL A 110 16.10 15.12 3.88
CA VAL A 110 16.39 13.68 4.02
C VAL A 110 15.30 12.83 3.36
N ALA A 111 14.04 13.13 3.66
CA ALA A 111 12.89 12.47 3.04
C ALA A 111 12.92 12.57 1.50
N HIS A 112 13.27 13.74 0.94
CA HIS A 112 13.39 13.91 -0.51
C HIS A 112 14.50 13.04 -1.13
N LEU A 113 15.65 12.88 -0.46
CA LEU A 113 16.73 12.02 -0.96
C LEU A 113 16.32 10.55 -0.94
N ASN A 114 15.67 10.11 0.13
CA ASN A 114 15.17 8.74 0.26
C ASN A 114 14.10 8.41 -0.79
N SER A 115 13.23 9.38 -1.11
CA SER A 115 12.22 9.26 -2.18
C SER A 115 12.86 9.06 -3.56
N ILE A 116 13.84 9.90 -3.90
CA ILE A 116 14.57 9.77 -5.17
C ILE A 116 15.27 8.41 -5.24
N GLN A 117 15.99 8.01 -4.19
CA GLN A 117 16.74 6.76 -4.16
C GLN A 117 15.82 5.53 -4.29
N THR A 118 14.71 5.48 -3.54
CA THR A 118 13.75 4.36 -3.62
C THR A 118 13.13 4.24 -5.01
N CYS A 119 12.88 5.37 -5.68
CA CYS A 119 12.34 5.36 -7.04
C CYS A 119 13.37 4.96 -8.09
N MET A 120 14.64 5.35 -7.90
CA MET A 120 15.72 4.84 -8.74
C MET A 120 15.86 3.32 -8.60
N HIS A 121 15.73 2.76 -7.38
CA HIS A 121 15.73 1.32 -7.18
C HIS A 121 14.59 0.61 -7.93
N LEU A 122 13.39 1.19 -7.97
CA LEU A 122 12.28 0.65 -8.77
C LEU A 122 12.62 0.62 -10.28
N ILE A 123 13.24 1.69 -10.80
CA ILE A 123 13.68 1.79 -12.20
C ILE A 123 14.77 0.75 -12.49
N ASP A 124 15.80 0.71 -11.67
CA ASP A 124 16.97 -0.15 -11.84
C ASP A 124 16.60 -1.63 -11.70
N TYR A 125 15.71 -1.97 -10.77
CA TYR A 125 15.15 -3.32 -10.64
C TYR A 125 14.37 -3.73 -11.89
N ALA A 126 13.55 -2.84 -12.42
CA ALA A 126 12.76 -3.13 -13.62
C ALA A 126 13.66 -3.33 -14.86
N GLN A 127 14.77 -2.59 -14.94
CA GLN A 127 15.83 -2.80 -15.94
C GLN A 127 16.54 -4.14 -15.75
N PHE A 128 16.92 -4.48 -14.51
CA PHE A 128 17.54 -5.75 -14.15
C PHE A 128 16.71 -6.95 -14.61
N LYS A 129 15.38 -6.85 -14.59
CA LYS A 129 14.46 -7.90 -15.06
C LYS A 129 14.20 -7.92 -16.57
N ASN A 130 14.91 -7.10 -17.37
CA ASN A 130 14.73 -7.00 -18.83
C ASN A 130 13.26 -6.84 -19.24
N LEU A 131 12.50 -6.10 -18.45
CA LEU A 131 11.13 -5.75 -18.80
C LEU A 131 11.26 -4.70 -19.92
N ASN A 132 11.16 -5.09 -21.19
CA ASN A 132 11.63 -4.28 -22.33
C ASN A 132 10.74 -3.07 -22.73
N SER A 133 9.57 -2.87 -22.11
CA SER A 133 8.68 -1.70 -22.33
C SER A 133 8.77 -0.63 -21.22
N THR A 134 9.67 -0.81 -20.27
CA THR A 134 9.38 -0.48 -18.87
C THR A 134 9.87 0.88 -18.40
N ILE A 135 11.02 1.36 -18.87
CA ILE A 135 11.59 2.62 -18.37
C ILE A 135 10.62 3.79 -18.59
N SER A 136 9.95 3.85 -19.74
CA SER A 136 8.95 4.89 -20.03
C SER A 136 7.74 4.78 -19.10
N GLN A 137 7.31 3.56 -18.77
CA GLN A 137 6.18 3.30 -17.89
C GLN A 137 6.53 3.56 -16.42
N VAL A 138 7.73 3.19 -15.94
CA VAL A 138 8.20 3.51 -14.56
C VAL A 138 8.34 5.02 -14.41
N LYS A 139 8.91 5.70 -15.41
CA LYS A 139 9.02 7.16 -15.41
C LYS A 139 7.64 7.84 -15.43
N GLY A 140 6.72 7.33 -16.25
CA GLY A 140 5.33 7.81 -16.27
C GLY A 140 4.66 7.66 -14.91
N HIS A 141 4.81 6.50 -14.29
CA HIS A 141 4.33 6.24 -12.94
C HIS A 141 4.97 7.15 -11.89
N TYR A 142 6.29 7.36 -11.92
CA TYR A 142 6.99 8.31 -11.05
C TYR A 142 6.49 9.74 -11.23
N ASN A 143 6.27 10.17 -12.47
CA ASN A 143 5.71 11.49 -12.75
C ASN A 143 4.31 11.63 -12.16
N VAL A 144 3.45 10.60 -12.25
CA VAL A 144 2.14 10.58 -11.60
C VAL A 144 2.27 10.66 -10.08
N MET A 145 3.19 9.89 -9.47
CA MET A 145 3.46 9.97 -8.03
C MET A 145 3.89 11.38 -7.61
N LEU A 146 4.78 11.99 -8.38
CA LEU A 146 5.31 13.33 -8.13
C LEU A 146 4.24 14.41 -8.30
N GLU A 147 3.46 14.35 -9.38
CA GLU A 147 2.33 15.25 -9.62
C GLU A 147 1.31 15.17 -8.49
N GLN A 148 0.99 13.94 -8.06
CA GLN A 148 0.07 13.70 -6.95
C GLN A 148 0.62 14.24 -5.63
N ALA A 149 1.90 14.02 -5.34
CA ALA A 149 2.55 14.56 -4.14
C ALA A 149 2.60 16.09 -4.12
N ILE A 150 2.94 16.72 -5.26
CA ILE A 150 2.94 18.19 -5.39
C ILE A 150 1.53 18.74 -5.21
N GLN A 151 0.54 18.08 -5.83
CA GLN A 151 -0.85 18.47 -5.69
C GLN A 151 -1.27 18.42 -4.22
N GLU A 152 -0.99 17.32 -3.51
CA GLU A 152 -1.38 17.14 -2.10
C GLU A 152 -0.69 18.14 -1.16
N ALA A 153 0.54 18.54 -1.46
CA ALA A 153 1.25 19.58 -0.71
C ALA A 153 0.57 20.97 -0.84
N ILE A 154 -0.15 21.23 -1.93
CA ILE A 154 -0.83 22.51 -2.20
C ILE A 154 -2.30 22.44 -1.78
N ASN A 155 -2.97 21.36 -2.18
CA ASN A 155 -4.38 21.09 -1.96
C ASN A 155 -4.54 19.59 -1.65
N PRO A 156 -4.68 19.22 -0.37
CA PRO A 156 -4.86 17.83 0.04
C PRO A 156 -6.01 17.15 -0.70
N ILE A 157 -5.89 15.84 -0.93
CA ILE A 157 -6.96 15.08 -1.58
C ILE A 157 -8.22 15.11 -0.72
N GLU A 158 -9.34 15.46 -1.36
CA GLU A 158 -10.68 15.33 -0.78
C GLU A 158 -11.04 13.84 -0.59
N LEU A 159 -11.79 13.56 0.48
CA LEU A 159 -12.12 12.18 0.90
C LEU A 159 -12.79 11.32 -0.19
N ASP A 160 -13.63 11.92 -1.03
CA ASP A 160 -14.31 11.26 -2.15
C ASP A 160 -13.38 10.99 -3.36
N HIS A 161 -12.18 11.57 -3.34
CA HIS A 161 -11.15 11.42 -4.36
C HIS A 161 -9.96 10.55 -3.91
N ILE A 162 -10.07 9.86 -2.76
CA ILE A 162 -8.99 9.03 -2.19
C ILE A 162 -8.43 7.98 -3.16
N TRP A 163 -9.25 7.54 -4.13
CA TRP A 163 -8.85 6.63 -5.19
C TRP A 163 -7.67 7.13 -6.03
N LYS A 164 -7.41 8.45 -6.06
CA LYS A 164 -6.26 9.03 -6.76
C LYS A 164 -4.92 8.56 -6.17
N ARG A 165 -4.84 8.33 -4.84
CA ARG A 165 -3.65 7.74 -4.18
C ARG A 165 -3.42 6.27 -4.57
N CYS A 166 -4.46 5.59 -5.02
CA CYS A 166 -4.41 4.16 -5.30
C CYS A 166 -3.82 3.84 -6.68
N SER A 167 -3.77 4.83 -7.58
CA SER A 167 -3.14 4.74 -8.91
C SER A 167 -1.71 4.21 -8.86
N ILE A 168 -1.05 4.41 -7.72
CA ILE A 168 0.37 4.12 -7.56
C ILE A 168 0.59 2.63 -7.28
N PHE A 169 -0.30 2.03 -6.49
CA PHE A 169 -0.30 0.59 -6.24
C PHE A 169 -0.79 -0.24 -7.43
N LEU A 170 -1.29 0.40 -8.49
CA LEU A 170 -1.74 -0.24 -9.72
C LEU A 170 -0.62 -0.43 -10.74
N TYR A 171 0.58 0.09 -10.48
CA TYR A 171 1.67 0.07 -11.43
C TYR A 171 2.06 -1.33 -11.91
N ALA A 172 2.37 -2.26 -10.98
CA ALA A 172 2.69 -3.63 -11.35
C ALA A 172 1.49 -4.39 -11.99
N PRO A 173 0.26 -4.28 -11.46
CA PRO A 173 -0.95 -4.82 -12.07
C PRO A 173 -1.19 -4.38 -13.52
N GLU A 174 -1.10 -3.08 -13.81
CA GLU A 174 -1.46 -2.49 -15.10
C GLU A 174 -0.33 -2.61 -16.14
N THR A 175 0.92 -2.57 -15.69
CA THR A 175 2.07 -2.43 -16.58
C THR A 175 2.71 -3.78 -16.92
N PHE A 176 2.77 -4.71 -15.96
CA PHE A 176 3.60 -5.90 -16.09
C PHE A 176 2.84 -7.21 -15.99
N ALA A 177 1.79 -7.25 -15.17
CA ALA A 177 1.04 -8.47 -14.96
C ALA A 177 0.11 -8.83 -16.14
N THR A 178 -0.23 -7.85 -17.00
CA THR A 178 -1.24 -8.01 -18.07
C THR A 178 -2.53 -8.65 -17.53
N LEU A 179 -2.90 -8.33 -16.28
CA LEU A 179 -4.10 -8.86 -15.66
C LEU A 179 -5.31 -8.55 -16.54
N ASN A 180 -6.31 -9.43 -16.51
CA ASN A 180 -7.57 -9.11 -17.17
C ASN A 180 -8.23 -7.90 -16.48
N GLU A 181 -9.09 -7.19 -17.21
CA GLU A 181 -9.73 -5.96 -16.73
C GLU A 181 -10.54 -6.19 -15.43
N THR A 182 -11.09 -7.38 -15.22
CA THR A 182 -11.82 -7.73 -13.99
C THR A 182 -10.87 -7.81 -12.80
N ASN A 183 -9.71 -8.46 -12.94
CA ASN A 183 -8.73 -8.56 -11.86
C ASN A 183 -8.06 -7.21 -11.56
N ILE A 184 -7.80 -6.39 -12.58
CA ILE A 184 -7.34 -5.00 -12.39
C ILE A 184 -8.39 -4.20 -11.61
N THR A 185 -9.66 -4.26 -12.03
CA THR A 185 -10.76 -3.54 -11.36
C THR A 185 -10.95 -4.04 -9.93
N THR A 186 -10.86 -5.35 -9.70
CA THR A 186 -10.93 -5.96 -8.37
C THR A 186 -9.82 -5.44 -7.46
N TYR A 187 -8.58 -5.43 -7.94
CA TYR A 187 -7.44 -4.96 -7.15
C TYR A 187 -7.50 -3.45 -6.88
N LYS A 188 -7.91 -2.66 -7.87
CA LYS A 188 -8.14 -1.22 -7.72
C LYS A 188 -9.16 -0.91 -6.64
N ASN A 189 -10.31 -1.59 -6.70
CA ASN A 189 -11.35 -1.43 -5.70
C ASN A 189 -10.87 -1.89 -4.30
N PHE A 190 -10.11 -2.98 -4.25
CA PHE A 190 -9.48 -3.45 -3.01
C PHE A 190 -8.56 -2.40 -2.39
N ILE A 191 -7.57 -1.90 -3.14
CA ILE A 191 -6.60 -0.91 -2.65
C ILE A 191 -7.32 0.36 -2.17
N ASN A 192 -8.31 0.85 -2.93
CA ASN A 192 -9.11 2.01 -2.53
C ASN A 192 -9.77 1.81 -1.17
N TYR A 193 -10.35 0.63 -0.95
CA TYR A 193 -11.08 0.30 0.27
C TYR A 193 -10.13 0.14 1.46
N THR A 194 -9.08 -0.67 1.30
CA THR A 194 -8.14 -0.97 2.39
C THR A 194 -7.23 0.22 2.71
N GLY A 195 -6.80 0.97 1.71
CA GLY A 195 -6.04 2.21 1.88
C GLY A 195 -6.82 3.26 2.68
N LEU A 196 -8.09 3.48 2.34
CA LEU A 196 -8.94 4.41 3.10
C LEU A 196 -9.12 3.98 4.56
N ALA A 197 -9.35 2.70 4.82
CA ALA A 197 -9.46 2.19 6.18
C ALA A 197 -8.13 2.31 6.96
N HIS A 198 -6.99 2.10 6.30
CA HIS A 198 -5.67 2.27 6.89
C HIS A 198 -5.43 3.74 7.28
N ASP A 199 -5.68 4.68 6.37
CA ASP A 199 -5.55 6.11 6.66
C ASP A 199 -6.40 6.51 7.88
N LEU A 200 -7.66 6.05 7.97
CA LEU A 200 -8.52 6.37 9.10
C LEU A 200 -8.08 5.74 10.44
N THR A 201 -7.36 4.62 10.39
CA THR A 201 -6.82 3.94 11.59
C THR A 201 -5.63 4.71 12.16
N ASP A 202 -4.79 5.28 11.28
CA ASP A 202 -3.58 5.99 11.69
C ASP A 202 -3.86 7.35 12.35
N LEU A 203 -5.11 7.86 12.28
CA LEU A 203 -5.54 9.14 12.85
C LEU A 203 -5.02 9.41 14.28
N VAL A 204 -5.16 8.44 15.20
CA VAL A 204 -4.73 8.62 16.61
C VAL A 204 -3.21 8.69 16.72
N SER A 205 -2.51 7.87 15.94
CA SER A 205 -1.05 7.88 15.87
C SER A 205 -0.55 9.20 15.29
N ASP A 206 -1.17 9.68 14.22
CA ASP A 206 -0.81 10.91 13.53
C ASP A 206 -0.98 12.13 14.43
N ILE A 207 -2.11 12.22 15.15
CA ILE A 207 -2.36 13.27 16.14
C ILE A 207 -1.27 13.24 17.23
N SER A 208 -0.96 12.05 17.74
CA SER A 208 0.04 11.89 18.82
C SER A 208 1.46 12.23 18.34
N GLY A 209 1.75 11.98 17.06
CA GLY A 209 3.02 12.31 16.41
C GLY A 209 3.11 13.75 15.89
N GLY A 210 2.05 14.54 15.96
CA GLY A 210 2.00 15.90 15.43
C GLY A 210 2.04 15.98 13.90
N ALA A 211 1.69 14.89 13.21
CA ALA A 211 1.61 14.83 11.76
C ALA A 211 0.38 15.59 11.24
N ILE A 212 0.43 16.08 10.01
CA ILE A 212 -0.73 16.66 9.32
C ILE A 212 -1.18 15.69 8.23
N SER A 213 -1.74 14.56 8.64
CA SER A 213 -2.23 13.54 7.71
C SER A 213 -3.58 13.91 7.08
N LEU A 214 -3.94 13.22 6.00
CA LEU A 214 -5.25 13.39 5.32
C LEU A 214 -6.46 13.23 6.26
N PRO A 215 -6.51 12.22 7.17
CA PRO A 215 -7.56 12.14 8.18
C PRO A 215 -7.71 13.42 9.01
N ILE A 216 -6.60 14.03 9.44
CA ILE A 216 -6.62 15.28 10.23
C ILE A 216 -7.14 16.42 9.36
N PHE A 217 -6.74 16.48 8.09
CA PHE A 217 -7.27 17.45 7.14
C PHE A 217 -8.80 17.35 6.97
N TRP A 218 -9.34 16.15 6.70
CA TRP A 218 -10.78 15.94 6.54
C TRP A 218 -11.56 16.30 7.82
N MET A 219 -10.97 16.06 8.99
CA MET A 219 -11.54 16.44 10.27
C MET A 219 -11.62 17.97 10.45
N ARG A 220 -10.61 18.71 9.96
CA ARG A 220 -10.62 20.19 9.98
C ARG A 220 -11.67 20.77 9.04
N GLU A 221 -11.81 20.22 7.83
CA GLU A 221 -12.87 20.64 6.89
C GLU A 221 -14.27 20.44 7.49
N ALA A 222 -14.44 19.36 8.27
CA ALA A 222 -15.72 19.06 8.91
C ALA A 222 -15.99 19.92 10.17
N ASN A 223 -14.98 20.59 10.75
CA ASN A 223 -15.15 21.46 11.92
C ASN A 223 -13.97 22.45 12.13
N GLU A 224 -14.19 23.71 11.75
CA GLU A 224 -13.17 24.79 11.74
C GLU A 224 -12.48 25.05 13.11
N TYR A 225 -13.12 24.69 14.23
CA TYR A 225 -12.69 25.12 15.57
C TYR A 225 -12.43 24.01 16.60
N ASN A 226 -12.70 22.74 16.28
CA ASN A 226 -12.45 21.61 17.19
C ASN A 226 -12.09 20.34 16.41
N TRP A 227 -10.80 20.02 16.35
CA TRP A 227 -10.25 18.97 15.48
C TRP A 227 -10.66 17.56 15.90
N ILE A 228 -11.01 17.36 17.18
CA ILE A 228 -11.37 16.04 17.72
C ILE A 228 -12.67 16.18 18.53
N ASN A 229 -13.78 16.09 17.81
CA ASN A 229 -15.10 15.87 18.41
C ASN A 229 -15.63 14.56 17.87
N VAL A 230 -16.15 13.70 18.74
CA VAL A 230 -16.74 12.40 18.38
C VAL A 230 -17.76 12.52 17.23
N LYS A 231 -18.54 13.61 17.18
CA LYS A 231 -19.48 13.86 16.09
C LYS A 231 -18.79 14.07 14.74
N VAL A 232 -17.64 14.75 14.74
CA VAL A 232 -16.84 15.02 13.53
C VAL A 232 -16.18 13.72 13.05
N MET A 233 -15.60 12.94 13.96
CA MET A 233 -15.02 11.62 13.64
C MET A 233 -16.07 10.71 13.00
N LYS A 234 -17.24 10.58 13.64
CA LYS A 234 -18.36 9.79 13.10
C LYS A 234 -18.83 10.29 11.74
N SER A 235 -18.84 11.61 11.52
CA SER A 235 -19.21 12.17 10.22
C SER A 235 -18.19 11.84 9.13
N VAL A 236 -16.89 11.90 9.44
CA VAL A 236 -15.83 11.55 8.47
C VAL A 236 -15.86 10.06 8.17
N TYR A 237 -16.01 9.21 9.19
CA TYR A 237 -16.13 7.76 9.02
C TYR A 237 -17.37 7.39 8.19
N GLN A 238 -18.52 8.04 8.45
CA GLN A 238 -19.73 7.83 7.63
C GLN A 238 -19.52 8.26 6.17
N LYS A 239 -18.89 9.42 5.93
CA LYS A 239 -18.58 9.87 4.56
C LYS A 239 -17.63 8.90 3.85
N ALA A 240 -16.60 8.41 4.55
CA ALA A 240 -15.67 7.42 4.04
C ALA A 240 -16.39 6.11 3.70
N ARG A 241 -17.28 5.67 4.59
CA ARG A 241 -18.11 4.49 4.38
C ARG A 241 -19.00 4.61 3.14
N ASP A 242 -19.63 5.76 2.97
CA ASP A 242 -20.50 6.05 1.82
C ASP A 242 -19.70 6.09 0.51
N SER A 243 -18.49 6.66 0.53
CA SER A 243 -17.65 6.77 -0.67
C SER A 243 -17.18 5.41 -1.20
N VAL A 244 -16.96 4.41 -0.34
CA VAL A 244 -16.50 3.07 -0.74
C VAL A 244 -17.59 2.00 -0.74
N LYS A 245 -18.86 2.34 -0.46
CA LYS A 245 -19.97 1.38 -0.47
C LYS A 245 -20.11 0.62 -1.79
N HIS A 246 -19.88 1.31 -2.91
CA HIS A 246 -19.92 0.72 -4.24
C HIS A 246 -18.89 -0.42 -4.43
N VAL A 247 -17.77 -0.39 -3.70
CA VAL A 247 -16.76 -1.46 -3.72
C VAL A 247 -17.34 -2.74 -3.13
N GLU A 248 -18.03 -2.66 -1.99
CA GLU A 248 -18.63 -3.86 -1.39
C GLU A 248 -19.73 -4.46 -2.26
N ASP A 249 -20.55 -3.60 -2.87
CA ASP A 249 -21.56 -4.05 -3.82
C ASP A 249 -20.90 -4.72 -5.04
N TYR A 250 -19.79 -4.17 -5.54
CA TYR A 250 -18.98 -4.83 -6.58
C TYR A 250 -18.45 -6.19 -6.14
N PHE A 251 -17.88 -6.30 -4.93
CA PHE A 251 -17.30 -7.56 -4.42
C PHE A 251 -18.37 -8.64 -4.27
N ARG A 252 -19.55 -8.27 -3.76
CA ARG A 252 -20.70 -9.18 -3.64
C ARG A 252 -21.25 -9.62 -5.00
N GLN A 253 -21.41 -8.69 -5.94
CA GLN A 253 -21.95 -8.98 -7.27
C GLN A 253 -21.02 -9.86 -8.12
N ASN A 254 -19.70 -9.73 -7.93
CA ASN A 254 -18.70 -10.45 -8.71
C ASN A 254 -18.16 -11.71 -8.03
N ASP A 255 -18.75 -12.11 -6.90
CA ASP A 255 -18.38 -13.32 -6.15
C ASP A 255 -16.90 -13.30 -5.72
N ILE A 256 -16.37 -12.10 -5.44
CA ILE A 256 -14.96 -11.89 -5.08
C ILE A 256 -14.63 -12.57 -3.74
N GLU A 257 -15.59 -12.59 -2.82
CA GLU A 257 -15.44 -13.18 -1.49
C GLU A 257 -15.00 -14.65 -1.50
N HIS A 258 -15.46 -15.39 -2.51
CA HIS A 258 -15.18 -16.81 -2.68
C HIS A 258 -13.99 -17.08 -3.60
N LYS A 259 -13.77 -16.20 -4.58
CA LYS A 259 -12.66 -16.32 -5.54
C LYS A 259 -11.31 -15.90 -4.98
N PHE A 260 -11.32 -14.92 -4.07
CA PHE A 260 -10.13 -14.26 -3.55
C PHE A 260 -10.20 -14.16 -2.02
N PRO A 261 -10.02 -15.28 -1.29
CA PRO A 261 -10.17 -15.33 0.16
C PRO A 261 -9.21 -14.41 0.94
N MET A 262 -7.99 -14.14 0.48
CA MET A 262 -7.09 -13.18 1.15
C MET A 262 -7.61 -11.75 1.02
N LEU A 263 -7.98 -11.34 -0.20
CA LEU A 263 -8.58 -10.03 -0.44
C LEU A 263 -9.83 -9.85 0.41
N ASN A 264 -10.69 -10.88 0.50
CA ASN A 264 -11.89 -10.86 1.33
C ASN A 264 -11.59 -10.70 2.82
N HIS A 265 -10.59 -11.44 3.33
CA HIS A 265 -10.18 -11.37 4.73
C HIS A 265 -9.77 -9.95 5.12
N LEU A 266 -8.91 -9.34 4.32
CA LEU A 266 -8.44 -7.97 4.53
C LEU A 266 -9.58 -6.94 4.38
N LEU A 267 -10.48 -7.13 3.41
CA LEU A 267 -11.65 -6.27 3.26
C LEU A 267 -12.56 -6.32 4.50
N LYS A 268 -12.78 -7.50 5.08
CA LYS A 268 -13.57 -7.65 6.32
C LYS A 268 -12.92 -6.94 7.50
N GLN A 269 -11.60 -7.03 7.62
CA GLN A 269 -10.85 -6.26 8.63
C GLN A 269 -11.03 -4.75 8.42
N SER A 270 -10.83 -4.25 7.21
CA SER A 270 -11.03 -2.84 6.87
C SER A 270 -12.48 -2.36 7.07
N SER A 271 -13.47 -3.22 6.81
CA SER A 271 -14.88 -2.90 7.02
C SER A 271 -15.20 -2.63 8.49
N SER A 272 -14.58 -3.35 9.41
CA SER A 272 -14.78 -3.13 10.85
C SER A 272 -14.36 -1.72 11.28
N ILE A 273 -13.28 -1.20 10.70
CA ILE A 273 -12.80 0.17 10.92
C ILE A 273 -13.81 1.18 10.38
N LEU A 274 -14.28 1.00 9.14
CA LEU A 274 -15.22 1.92 8.49
C LEU A 274 -16.62 1.94 9.13
N ASN A 275 -16.98 0.91 9.91
CA ASN A 275 -18.26 0.83 10.62
C ASN A 275 -18.15 1.24 12.11
N SER A 276 -16.98 1.71 12.57
CA SER A 276 -16.74 2.20 13.94
C SER A 276 -17.23 3.64 14.16
#